data_AF-A0A6A0JM04-F1
#
_entry.id   AF-A0A6A0JM04-F1
#
_cell.length_a   1.000
_cell.length_b   1.000
_cell.length_c   1.000
_cell.angle_alpha   90.00
_cell.angle_beta   90.00
_cell.angle_gamma   90.00
#
_symmetry.space_group_name_H-M   'P 1'
#
loop_
_entity.id
_entity.type
_entity.pdbx_description
1 polymer ?
#
loop_
_entity_poly.entity_id
_entity_poly.type
_entity_poly.pdbx_seq_one_letter_code
_entity_poly.pdbx_strand_id
1 'polypeptide(L)'
;MFIKIATLRERLHAVILNKGEQGYVTEGLDKELDSLPDSYDRLIEFAEGLASLAMRSDWNYVEPNDIDDIWAEAAPNRPSGQISEIDFDDSARRVEAAFLGSICGCILGKPLEARFTGHEIREALQKIGEWPLNQYVSKRIETVLP
;
A
#
# COMPACT_ATOMS: atom_id res chain seq x y z
N MET A 1 0.81 11.31 20.76
CA MET A 1 0.18 10.00 21.10
C MET A 1 1.08 8.92 20.55
N PHE A 2 1.63 8.04 21.39
CA PHE A 2 2.41 6.92 20.89
C PHE A 2 1.48 5.89 20.25
N ILE A 3 1.92 5.29 19.16
CA ILE A 3 1.22 4.18 18.48
C ILE A 3 1.06 3.02 19.46
N LYS A 4 -0.09 2.36 19.49
CA LYS A 4 -0.33 1.25 20.43
C LYS A 4 0.58 0.08 20.09
N ILE A 5 1.08 -0.63 21.11
CA ILE A 5 1.93 -1.83 20.96
C ILE A 5 1.27 -2.88 20.06
N ALA A 6 -0.03 -3.15 20.25
CA ALA A 6 -0.77 -4.07 19.38
C ALA A 6 -0.71 -3.67 17.89
N THR A 7 -0.80 -2.36 17.60
CA THR A 7 -0.70 -1.85 16.22
C THR A 7 0.74 -1.95 15.68
N LEU A 8 1.76 -1.77 16.52
CA LEU A 8 3.15 -2.00 16.10
C LEU A 8 3.38 -3.48 15.76
N ARG A 9 2.88 -4.40 16.59
CA ARG A 9 2.99 -5.83 16.36
C ARG A 9 2.32 -6.25 15.05
N GLU A 10 1.10 -5.76 14.80
CA GLU A 10 0.39 -5.97 13.53
C GLU A 10 1.21 -5.48 12.33
N ARG A 11 1.82 -4.29 12.44
CA ARG A 11 2.68 -3.75 11.37
C ARG A 11 3.95 -4.58 11.16
N LEU A 12 4.58 -5.05 12.23
CA LEU A 12 5.78 -5.89 12.13
C LEU A 12 5.48 -7.24 11.48
N HIS A 13 4.33 -7.85 11.78
CA HIS A 13 3.85 -9.03 11.05
C HIS A 13 3.73 -8.77 9.54
N ALA A 14 3.18 -7.62 9.14
CA ALA A 14 3.13 -7.24 7.73
C ALA A 14 4.53 -7.03 7.12
N VAL A 15 5.49 -6.48 7.87
CA VAL A 15 6.89 -6.35 7.42
C VAL A 15 7.54 -7.72 7.22
N ILE A 16 7.32 -8.67 8.13
CA ILE A 16 7.82 -10.05 8.00
C ILE A 16 7.27 -10.70 6.73
N LEU A 17 5.96 -10.55 6.46
CA LEU A 17 5.34 -11.06 5.24
C LEU A 17 6.03 -10.47 3.99
N ASN A 18 6.14 -9.14 3.91
CA ASN A 18 6.78 -8.46 2.79
C ASN A 18 8.24 -8.90 2.59
N LYS A 19 8.99 -9.10 3.67
CA LYS A 19 10.37 -9.61 3.62
C LYS A 19 10.41 -11.03 3.03
N GLY A 20 9.47 -11.89 3.39
CA GLY A 20 9.36 -13.23 2.81
C GLY A 20 9.06 -13.22 1.29
N GLU A 21 8.23 -12.27 0.85
CA GLU A 21 7.92 -12.01 -0.56
C GLU A 21 9.10 -11.42 -1.35
N GLN A 22 10.03 -10.75 -0.66
CA GLN A 22 11.30 -10.22 -1.19
C GLN A 22 12.47 -11.22 -1.05
N GLY A 23 12.19 -12.48 -0.77
CA GLY A 23 13.22 -13.51 -0.75
C GLY A 23 14.04 -13.63 0.53
N TYR A 24 13.72 -12.91 1.59
CA TYR A 24 14.43 -13.03 2.85
C TYR A 24 14.03 -14.30 3.64
N VAL A 25 14.94 -14.78 4.47
CA VAL A 25 14.68 -15.86 5.42
C VAL A 25 13.84 -15.30 6.58
N THR A 26 12.58 -15.72 6.65
CA THR A 26 11.62 -15.22 7.65
C THR A 26 11.00 -16.31 8.52
N GLU A 27 11.43 -17.56 8.35
CA GLU A 27 10.88 -18.70 9.08
C GLU A 27 11.04 -18.52 10.60
N GLY A 28 9.92 -18.55 11.32
CA GLY A 28 9.88 -18.45 12.78
C GLY A 28 9.88 -17.02 13.35
N LEU A 29 10.09 -15.98 12.53
CA LEU A 29 10.08 -14.59 12.99
C LEU A 29 8.71 -14.13 13.49
N ASP A 30 7.63 -14.70 12.96
CA ASP A 30 6.26 -14.48 13.41
C ASP A 30 6.07 -14.92 14.88
N LYS A 31 6.54 -16.13 15.20
CA LYS A 31 6.49 -16.69 16.55
C LYS A 31 7.43 -15.97 17.51
N GLU A 32 8.62 -15.60 17.03
CA GLU A 32 9.56 -14.80 17.80
C GLU A 32 8.93 -13.46 18.18
N LEU A 33 8.38 -12.73 17.20
CA LEU A 33 7.67 -11.47 17.42
C LEU A 33 6.57 -11.65 18.47
N ASP A 34 5.69 -12.65 18.32
CA ASP A 34 4.59 -12.91 19.26
C ASP A 34 5.05 -13.26 20.68
N SER A 35 6.27 -13.78 20.84
CA SER A 35 6.86 -14.08 22.14
C SER A 35 7.49 -12.87 22.84
N LEU A 36 7.72 -11.76 22.11
CA LEU A 36 8.34 -10.56 22.68
C LEU A 36 7.42 -9.89 23.70
N PRO A 37 7.98 -9.40 24.83
CA PRO A 37 7.21 -8.65 25.81
C PRO A 37 6.69 -7.35 25.18
N ASP A 38 5.61 -6.83 25.75
CA ASP A 38 5.03 -5.53 25.37
C ASP A 38 5.96 -4.38 25.80
N SER A 39 7.02 -4.16 25.01
CA SER A 39 8.03 -3.13 25.20
C SER A 39 8.40 -2.51 23.85
N TYR A 40 8.39 -1.19 23.77
CA TYR A 40 8.80 -0.48 22.56
C TYR A 40 10.27 -0.75 22.22
N ASP A 41 11.15 -0.77 23.22
CA ASP A 41 12.58 -1.00 23.00
C ASP A 41 12.81 -2.38 22.37
N ARG A 42 12.11 -3.41 22.86
CA ARG A 42 12.22 -4.76 22.31
C ARG A 42 11.67 -4.88 20.90
N LEU A 43 10.58 -4.18 20.60
CA LEU A 43 10.01 -4.17 19.25
C LEU A 43 10.89 -3.38 18.27
N ILE A 44 11.59 -2.33 18.73
CA ILE A 44 12.57 -1.59 17.94
C ILE A 44 13.79 -2.47 17.65
N GLU A 45 14.36 -3.11 18.68
CA GLU A 45 15.47 -4.07 18.52
C GLU A 45 15.13 -5.15 17.50
N PHE A 46 13.92 -5.73 17.58
CA PHE A 46 13.45 -6.72 16.62
C PHE A 46 13.32 -6.14 15.20
N ALA A 47 12.74 -4.95 15.06
CA ALA A 47 12.56 -4.28 13.77
C ALA A 47 13.89 -3.96 13.09
N GLU A 48 14.91 -3.55 13.86
CA GLU A 48 16.27 -3.33 13.36
C GLU A 48 16.88 -4.63 12.82
N GLY A 49 16.65 -5.76 13.50
CA GLY A 49 17.09 -7.09 13.04
C GLY A 49 16.50 -7.49 11.68
N LEU A 50 15.25 -7.08 11.38
CA LEU A 50 14.61 -7.35 10.09
C LEU A 50 15.34 -6.70 8.90
N ALA A 51 16.10 -5.62 9.13
CA ALA A 51 16.85 -4.95 8.07
C ALA A 51 18.05 -5.78 7.59
N SER A 52 18.60 -6.64 8.46
CA SER A 52 19.81 -7.44 8.21
C SER A 52 19.55 -8.91 7.91
N LEU A 53 18.30 -9.30 7.61
CA LEU A 53 17.97 -10.68 7.28
C LEU A 53 18.78 -11.17 6.08
N ALA A 54 19.20 -12.44 6.14
CA ALA A 54 19.79 -13.11 5.00
C ALA A 54 18.75 -13.38 3.93
N MET A 55 19.16 -13.31 2.67
CA MET A 55 18.35 -13.75 1.54
C MET A 55 18.38 -15.29 1.45
N ARG A 56 17.27 -15.91 1.02
CA ARG A 56 17.20 -17.35 0.80
C ARG A 56 18.17 -17.76 -0.31
N SER A 57 18.82 -18.91 -0.13
CA SER A 57 19.79 -19.43 -1.11
C SER A 57 19.17 -19.86 -2.44
N ASP A 58 17.86 -20.11 -2.46
CA ASP A 58 17.08 -20.50 -3.63
C ASP A 58 16.27 -19.33 -4.24
N TRP A 59 16.56 -18.09 -3.82
CA TRP A 59 15.92 -16.91 -4.40
C TRP A 59 16.44 -16.66 -5.81
N ASN A 60 15.53 -16.68 -6.79
CA ASN A 60 15.90 -16.61 -8.21
C ASN A 60 16.02 -15.19 -8.76
N TYR A 61 15.68 -14.17 -7.97
CA TYR A 61 15.64 -12.78 -8.40
C TYR A 61 16.81 -12.00 -7.81
N VAL A 62 17.35 -11.08 -8.61
CA VAL A 62 18.32 -10.08 -8.17
C VAL A 62 17.56 -8.76 -8.05
N GLU A 63 17.50 -8.21 -6.83
CA GLU A 63 16.75 -6.98 -6.52
C GLU A 63 17.72 -5.86 -6.08
N PRO A 64 18.48 -5.28 -7.02
CA PRO A 64 19.45 -4.24 -6.70
C PRO A 64 18.76 -2.91 -6.37
N ASN A 65 19.40 -2.12 -5.51
CA ASN A 65 18.96 -0.76 -5.17
C ASN A 65 19.74 0.32 -5.92
N ASP A 66 20.96 0.02 -6.36
CA ASP A 66 21.78 0.96 -7.11
C ASP A 66 21.37 1.01 -8.57
N ILE A 67 21.41 2.21 -9.16
CA ILE A 67 20.96 2.44 -10.52
C ILE A 67 21.79 1.65 -11.53
N ASP A 68 23.11 1.55 -11.35
CA ASP A 68 24.00 0.87 -12.28
C ASP A 68 23.75 -0.65 -12.25
N ASP A 69 23.54 -1.20 -11.05
CA ASP A 69 23.19 -2.61 -10.86
C ASP A 69 21.80 -2.94 -11.42
N ILE A 70 20.81 -2.05 -11.24
CA ILE A 70 19.48 -2.17 -11.85
C ILE A 70 19.60 -2.22 -13.38
N TRP A 71 20.42 -1.36 -13.97
CA TRP A 71 20.65 -1.37 -15.42
C TRP A 71 21.38 -2.64 -15.88
N ALA A 72 22.30 -3.18 -15.07
CA ALA A 72 23.04 -4.40 -15.37
C ALA A 72 22.17 -5.65 -15.32
N GLU A 73 21.22 -5.72 -14.38
CA GLU A 73 20.28 -6.85 -14.25
C GLU A 73 19.12 -6.76 -15.26
N ALA A 74 18.85 -5.58 -15.81
CA ALA A 74 17.80 -5.43 -16.81
C ALA A 74 18.06 -6.28 -18.06
N ALA A 75 17.01 -6.86 -18.63
CA ALA A 75 17.11 -7.74 -19.79
C ALA A 75 17.94 -7.10 -20.92
N PRO A 76 18.99 -7.77 -21.43
CA PRO A 76 19.93 -7.16 -22.38
C PRO A 76 19.28 -6.77 -23.72
N ASN A 77 18.15 -7.39 -24.05
CA ASN A 77 17.36 -7.11 -25.25
C ASN A 77 16.19 -6.14 -25.00
N ARG A 78 16.13 -5.48 -23.84
CA ARG A 78 15.07 -4.52 -23.54
C ARG A 78 15.08 -3.35 -24.54
N PRO A 79 13.91 -2.79 -24.89
CA PRO A 79 13.85 -1.60 -25.72
C PRO A 79 14.53 -0.42 -25.01
N SER A 80 15.64 0.07 -25.55
CA SER A 80 16.34 1.27 -25.07
C SER A 80 16.01 2.53 -25.90
N GLY A 81 15.38 2.33 -27.05
CA GLY A 81 14.94 3.40 -27.93
C GLY A 81 13.65 4.06 -27.47
N GLN A 82 13.30 5.15 -28.15
CA GLN A 82 12.02 5.81 -27.98
C GLN A 82 10.87 4.84 -28.34
N ILE A 83 9.97 4.62 -27.38
CA ILE A 83 8.78 3.75 -27.59
C ILE A 83 7.74 4.47 -28.46
N SER A 84 7.52 5.77 -28.21
CA SER A 84 6.64 6.62 -29.00
C SER A 84 7.05 8.09 -28.91
N GLU A 85 6.57 8.90 -29.85
CA GLU A 85 6.56 10.35 -29.66
C GLU A 85 5.64 10.73 -28.49
N ILE A 86 6.06 11.75 -27.74
CA ILE A 86 5.29 12.30 -26.62
C ILE A 86 4.76 13.64 -27.08
N ASP A 87 3.44 13.75 -27.18
CA ASP A 87 2.76 15.03 -27.27
C ASP A 87 2.74 15.65 -25.86
N PHE A 88 3.57 16.66 -25.63
CA PHE A 88 3.66 17.33 -24.34
C PHE A 88 2.39 18.07 -23.95
N ASP A 89 1.62 18.58 -24.92
CA ASP A 89 0.37 19.30 -24.63
C ASP A 89 -0.73 18.31 -24.23
N ASP A 90 -0.82 17.16 -24.89
CA ASP A 90 -1.72 16.07 -24.46
C ASP A 90 -1.29 15.48 -23.12
N SER A 91 0.02 15.25 -22.92
CA SER A 91 0.57 14.75 -21.67
C SER A 91 0.26 15.69 -20.50
N ALA A 92 0.48 17.00 -20.66
CA ALA A 92 0.18 18.00 -19.65
C ALA A 92 -1.32 17.98 -19.27
N ARG A 93 -2.22 17.95 -20.25
CA ARG A 93 -3.67 17.83 -20.01
C ARG A 93 -4.04 16.55 -19.25
N ARG A 94 -3.40 15.42 -19.56
CA ARG A 94 -3.64 14.15 -18.85
C ARG A 94 -3.15 14.19 -17.41
N VAL A 95 -1.97 14.75 -17.18
CA VAL A 95 -1.40 14.90 -15.83
C VAL A 95 -2.27 15.82 -14.99
N GLU A 96 -2.71 16.95 -15.55
CA GLU A 96 -3.66 17.86 -14.88
C GLU A 96 -4.96 17.14 -14.54
N ALA A 97 -5.56 16.43 -15.49
CA ALA A 97 -6.78 15.65 -15.26
C ALA A 97 -6.59 14.57 -14.19
N ALA A 98 -5.45 13.87 -14.18
CA ALA A 98 -5.13 12.86 -13.17
C ALA A 98 -4.97 13.49 -11.78
N PHE A 99 -4.29 14.62 -11.67
CA PHE A 99 -4.11 15.34 -10.43
C PHE A 99 -5.44 15.87 -9.88
N LEU A 100 -6.22 16.59 -10.70
CA LEU A 100 -7.55 17.07 -10.30
C LEU A 100 -8.49 15.91 -9.97
N GLY A 101 -8.44 14.83 -10.75
CA GLY A 101 -9.18 13.60 -10.49
C GLY A 101 -8.84 12.99 -9.14
N SER A 102 -7.56 12.95 -8.76
CA SER A 102 -7.12 12.48 -7.44
C SER A 102 -7.63 13.37 -6.30
N ILE A 103 -7.62 14.70 -6.47
CA ILE A 103 -8.16 15.65 -5.49
C ILE A 103 -9.67 15.40 -5.31
N CYS A 104 -10.41 15.31 -6.42
CA CYS A 104 -11.84 15.00 -6.39
C CYS A 104 -12.09 13.65 -5.70
N GLY A 105 -11.34 12.60 -6.05
CA GLY A 105 -11.44 11.29 -5.42
C GLY A 105 -11.20 11.33 -3.91
N CYS A 106 -10.15 12.01 -3.45
CA CYS A 106 -9.87 12.18 -2.02
C CYS A 106 -11.00 12.95 -1.31
N ILE A 107 -11.46 14.07 -1.86
CA ILE A 107 -12.48 14.90 -1.21
C ILE A 107 -13.84 14.19 -1.18
N LEU A 108 -14.24 13.57 -2.29
CA LEU A 108 -15.51 12.83 -2.40
C LEU A 108 -15.51 11.52 -1.61
N GLY A 109 -14.34 10.90 -1.45
CA GLY A 109 -14.17 9.64 -0.73
C GLY A 109 -14.13 9.79 0.80
N LYS A 110 -13.74 10.96 1.33
CA LYS A 110 -13.64 11.24 2.77
C LYS A 110 -14.82 10.74 3.62
N PRO A 111 -16.09 10.99 3.25
CA PRO A 111 -17.24 10.51 4.02
C PRO A 111 -17.32 8.97 4.14
N LEU A 112 -16.60 8.23 3.28
CA LEU A 112 -16.62 6.78 3.19
C LEU A 112 -15.30 6.13 3.67
N GLU A 113 -14.32 6.90 4.17
CA GLU A 113 -13.03 6.42 4.69
C GLU A 113 -13.16 5.73 6.07
N ALA A 114 -14.14 4.85 6.24
CA ALA A 114 -14.37 4.07 7.46
C ALA A 114 -14.40 2.54 7.21
N ARG A 115 -13.67 2.10 6.17
CA ARG A 115 -13.50 0.68 5.77
C ARG A 115 -14.80 -0.02 5.38
N PHE A 116 -15.77 0.72 4.85
CA PHE A 116 -16.96 0.11 4.26
C PHE A 116 -16.61 -0.64 2.97
N THR A 117 -17.28 -1.77 2.78
CA THR A 117 -17.30 -2.49 1.51
C THR A 117 -18.16 -1.75 0.48
N GLY A 118 -17.91 -2.01 -0.80
CA GLY A 118 -18.76 -1.46 -1.87
C GLY A 118 -20.23 -1.89 -1.77
N HIS A 119 -20.52 -3.02 -1.12
CA HIS A 119 -21.88 -3.49 -0.89
C HIS A 119 -22.60 -2.66 0.18
N GLU A 120 -21.96 -2.42 1.33
CA GLU A 120 -22.52 -1.60 2.41
C GLU A 120 -22.79 -0.16 1.94
N ILE A 121 -21.86 0.44 1.18
CA ILE A 121 -22.04 1.78 0.60
C ILE A 121 -23.25 1.79 -0.33
N ARG A 122 -23.38 0.79 -1.20
CA ARG A 122 -24.50 0.70 -2.15
C ARG A 122 -25.84 0.54 -1.44
N GLU A 123 -25.93 -0.34 -0.46
CA GLU A 123 -27.16 -0.54 0.32
C GLU A 123 -27.56 0.72 1.08
N ALA A 124 -26.60 1.41 1.70
CA ALA A 124 -26.83 2.68 2.39
C ALA A 124 -27.39 3.75 1.42
N LEU A 125 -26.78 3.90 0.25
CA LEU A 125 -27.26 4.83 -0.78
C LEU A 125 -28.66 4.47 -1.30
N GLN A 126 -28.97 3.17 -1.45
CA GLN A 126 -30.31 2.72 -1.83
C GLN A 126 -31.36 3.06 -0.75
N LYS A 127 -31.04 2.88 0.54
CA LYS A 127 -31.94 3.21 1.67
C LYS A 127 -32.31 4.69 1.72
N ILE A 128 -31.42 5.59 1.29
CA ILE A 128 -31.69 7.04 1.26
C ILE A 128 -32.19 7.55 -0.10
N GLY A 129 -32.29 6.67 -1.11
CA GLY A 129 -32.76 7.00 -2.46
C GLY A 129 -31.74 7.72 -3.33
N GLU A 130 -30.44 7.58 -3.04
CA GLU A 130 -29.33 8.29 -3.72
C GLU A 130 -28.44 7.35 -4.55
N TRP A 131 -28.89 6.12 -4.81
CA TRP A 131 -28.23 5.20 -5.75
C TRP A 131 -28.84 5.28 -7.16
N PRO A 132 -28.05 5.36 -8.25
CA PRO A 132 -26.60 5.54 -8.26
C PRO A 132 -26.21 6.93 -7.78
N LEU A 133 -25.07 7.01 -7.07
CA LEU A 133 -24.53 8.27 -6.59
C LEU A 133 -24.20 9.17 -7.80
N ASN A 134 -24.82 10.34 -7.85
CA ASN A 134 -24.65 11.30 -8.94
C ASN A 134 -24.03 12.64 -8.49
N GLN A 135 -23.87 12.84 -7.17
CA GLN A 135 -23.42 14.05 -6.51
C GLN A 135 -22.57 13.70 -5.28
N TYR A 136 -22.36 14.67 -4.38
CA TYR A 136 -21.74 14.45 -3.08
C TYR A 136 -22.54 13.46 -2.22
N VAL A 137 -21.84 12.72 -1.36
CA VAL A 137 -22.45 11.87 -0.35
C VAL A 137 -23.24 12.73 0.65
N SER A 138 -24.55 12.51 0.72
CA SER A 138 -25.43 13.22 1.64
C SER A 138 -25.16 12.80 3.09
N LYS A 139 -25.26 13.76 4.02
CA LYS A 139 -25.18 13.49 5.47
C LYS A 139 -26.23 12.47 5.94
N ARG A 140 -27.34 12.32 5.19
CA ARG A 140 -28.38 11.31 5.46
C ARG A 140 -27.84 9.88 5.48
N ILE A 141 -26.71 9.61 4.82
CA ILE A 141 -26.11 8.28 4.80
C ILE A 141 -25.64 7.81 6.18
N GLU A 142 -25.31 8.74 7.10
CA GLU A 142 -24.83 8.43 8.45
C GLU A 142 -25.84 7.60 9.27
N THR A 143 -27.13 7.70 8.96
CA THR A 143 -28.18 6.98 9.71
C THR A 143 -28.42 5.55 9.21
N VAL A 144 -27.78 5.16 8.11
CA VAL A 144 -28.04 3.89 7.40
C VAL A 144 -26.79 3.09 7.06
N LEU A 145 -25.60 3.69 7.23
CA LEU A 145 -24.33 2.97 7.24
C LEU A 145 -24.26 2.03 8.47
N PRO A 146 -23.56 0.89 8.35
CA PRO A 146 -23.38 -0.05 9.44
C PRO A 146 -22.60 0.54 10.63
#